data_AF-A0A3D5P4T7-F1
#
_entry.id   AF-A0A3D5P4T7-F1
#
_cell.length_a   1.000
_cell.length_b   1.000
_cell.length_c   1.000
_cell.angle_alpha   90.00
_cell.angle_beta   90.00
_cell.angle_gamma   90.00
#
_symmetry.space_group_name_H-M   'P 1'
#
loop_
_entity.id
_entity.type
_entity.pdbx_description
1 polymer ?
#
loop_
_entity_poly.entity_id
_entity_poly.type
_entity_poly.pdbx_seq_one_letter_code
_entity_poly.pdbx_strand_id
1 'polypeptide(L)' 'MNPTNQAHHFPGPGTLDRALNLVRFLRCECPWDAQQTAESLIPHLLEETHEVVDAIRNGDDLELES' A
#
# COMPACT_ATOMS: atom_id res chain seq x y z
N MET A 1 25.62 1.60 -7.12
CA MET A 1 24.80 2.71 -6.59
C MET A 1 24.13 3.35 -7.79
N ASN A 2 22.83 3.15 -7.97
CA ASN A 2 22.16 3.50 -9.24
C ASN A 2 21.57 4.93 -9.16
N PRO A 3 21.90 5.83 -10.10
CA PRO A 3 21.56 7.24 -10.03
C PRO A 3 20.25 7.52 -10.77
N THR A 4 19.10 7.30 -10.14
CA THR A 4 17.82 7.89 -10.57
C THR A 4 16.78 7.72 -9.47
N ASN A 5 16.74 8.67 -8.53
CA ASN A 5 15.50 8.96 -7.83
C ASN A 5 14.60 9.75 -8.80
N GLN A 6 14.09 9.07 -9.83
CA GLN A 6 12.99 9.60 -10.64
C GLN A 6 11.71 9.32 -9.86
N ALA A 7 10.93 10.36 -9.60
CA ALA A 7 9.58 10.19 -9.07
C ALA A 7 8.78 9.33 -10.06
N HIS A 8 8.56 8.05 -9.74
CA HIS A 8 7.76 7.17 -10.57
C HIS A 8 6.31 7.68 -10.54
N HIS A 9 5.87 8.29 -11.64
CA HIS A 9 4.48 8.68 -11.83
C HIS A 9 3.70 7.51 -12.40
N PHE A 10 2.75 6.98 -11.62
CA PHE A 10 1.83 5.93 -12.06
C PHE A 10 0.60 6.59 -12.70
N PRO A 11 0.37 6.43 -14.03
CA PRO A 11 -0.77 7.04 -14.71
C PRO A 11 -2.09 6.36 -14.28
N GLY A 12 -3.21 7.06 -14.41
CA GLY A 12 -4.53 6.50 -14.13
C GLY A 12 -5.59 7.59 -13.95
N PRO A 13 -6.85 7.36 -14.36
CA PRO A 13 -7.91 8.39 -14.29
C PRO A 13 -8.30 8.76 -12.86
N GLY A 14 -8.16 7.84 -11.89
CA GLY A 14 -8.45 8.07 -10.48
C GLY A 14 -7.31 7.65 -9.53
N THR A 15 -7.44 8.00 -8.25
CA THR A 15 -6.45 7.64 -7.21
C THR A 15 -6.29 6.14 -7.07
N LEU A 16 -7.39 5.39 -7.11
CA LEU A 16 -7.35 3.92 -7.05
C LEU A 16 -6.65 3.32 -8.28
N ASP A 17 -6.85 3.87 -9.47
CA ASP A 17 -6.16 3.40 -10.69
C ASP A 17 -4.65 3.59 -10.58
N ARG A 18 -4.21 4.75 -10.05
CA ARG A 18 -2.79 5.01 -9.83
C ARG A 18 -2.19 4.06 -8.78
N ALA A 19 -2.90 3.80 -7.69
CA ALA A 19 -2.49 2.84 -6.67
C ALA A 19 -2.38 1.42 -7.25
N LEU A 20 -3.35 1.00 -8.07
CA LEU A 20 -3.30 -0.30 -8.74
C LEU A 20 -2.09 -0.41 -9.67
N ASN A 21 -1.77 0.64 -10.42
CA ASN A 21 -0.60 0.66 -11.29
C ASN A 21 0.73 0.65 -10.51
N LEU A 22 0.79 1.31 -9.36
CA LEU A 22 1.90 1.19 -8.43
C LEU A 22 2.07 -0.24 -7.93
N VAL A 23 1.01 -0.87 -7.43
CA VAL A 23 1.06 -2.26 -6.93
C VAL A 23 1.49 -3.22 -8.04
N ARG A 24 0.99 -3.05 -9.28
CA ARG A 24 1.44 -3.87 -10.43
C ARG A 24 2.93 -3.71 -10.71
N PHE A 25 3.46 -2.50 -10.62
CA PHE A 25 4.89 -2.24 -10.79
C PHE A 25 5.70 -2.90 -9.67
N LEU A 26 5.29 -2.76 -8.42
CA LEU A 26 5.97 -3.37 -7.27
C LEU A 26 6.00 -4.89 -7.37
N ARG A 27 4.91 -5.53 -7.81
CA ARG A 27 4.88 -6.99 -8.04
C ARG A 27 5.96 -7.46 -9.03
N CYS A 28 6.42 -6.61 -9.94
CA CYS A 28 7.46 -6.93 -10.90
C CYS A 28 8.86 -6.52 -10.40
N GLU A 29 8.99 -5.33 -9.81
CA GLU A 29 10.30 -4.70 -9.54
C GLU A 29 10.76 -4.83 -8.09
N CYS A 30 9.88 -5.22 -7.17
CA CYS A 30 10.19 -5.39 -5.75
C CYS A 30 10.19 -6.89 -5.37
N PRO A 31 11.35 -7.47 -5.02
CA PRO A 31 11.46 -8.89 -4.67
C PRO A 31 10.59 -9.33 -3.49
N TRP A 32 10.42 -8.45 -2.48
CA TRP A 32 9.55 -8.76 -1.33
C TRP A 32 8.08 -8.82 -1.76
N ASP A 33 7.68 -7.87 -2.60
CA ASP A 33 6.31 -7.73 -3.10
C ASP A 33 5.97 -8.94 -3.99
N ALA A 34 6.88 -9.30 -4.90
CA ALA A 34 6.76 -10.48 -5.77
C ALA A 34 6.59 -11.81 -5.01
N GLN A 35 7.10 -11.92 -3.78
CA GLN A 35 6.99 -13.12 -2.95
C GLN A 35 5.68 -13.22 -2.16
N GLN A 36 4.89 -12.16 -2.06
CA GLN A 36 3.65 -12.17 -1.27
C GLN A 36 2.56 -13.01 -1.94
N THR A 37 1.85 -13.79 -1.14
CA THR A 37 0.62 -14.50 -1.52
C THR A 37 -0.59 -13.91 -0.78
N ALA A 38 -1.80 -14.32 -1.15
CA ALA A 38 -2.99 -13.90 -0.40
C ALA A 38 -2.89 -14.32 1.07
N GLU A 39 -2.36 -15.52 1.34
CA GLU A 39 -2.18 -16.06 2.67
C GLU A 39 -1.11 -15.31 3.48
N SER A 40 0.01 -14.91 2.86
CA SER A 40 1.06 -14.16 3.57
C SER A 40 0.63 -12.74 3.94
N LEU A 41 -0.36 -12.18 3.24
CA LEU A 41 -0.90 -10.85 3.51
C LEU A 41 -1.97 -10.82 4.61
N ILE A 42 -2.57 -11.96 4.98
CA ILE A 42 -3.59 -12.05 6.04
C ILE A 42 -3.20 -11.33 7.34
N PRO A 43 -2.02 -11.58 7.95
CA PRO A 43 -1.67 -10.92 9.21
C PRO A 43 -1.63 -9.39 9.08
N HIS A 44 -1.08 -8.87 7.97
CA HIS A 44 -1.01 -7.43 7.71
C HIS A 44 -2.41 -6.84 7.52
N LEU A 45 -3.29 -7.50 6.76
CA LEU A 45 -4.67 -7.04 6.59
C LEU A 45 -5.45 -6.99 7.91
N LEU A 46 -5.18 -7.92 8.83
CA LEU A 46 -5.78 -7.92 10.16
C LEU A 46 -5.25 -6.77 11.02
N GLU A 47 -3.95 -6.52 10.99
CA GLU A 47 -3.30 -5.40 11.71
C GLU A 47 -3.90 -4.06 11.28
N GLU A 48 -3.92 -3.76 9.98
CA GLU A 48 -4.52 -2.53 9.43
C GLU A 48 -6.01 -2.40 9.78
N THR A 49 -6.75 -3.52 9.80
CA THR A 49 -8.16 -3.51 10.21
C THR A 49 -8.31 -3.13 11.69
N HIS A 50 -7.42 -3.64 12.55
CA HIS A 50 -7.42 -3.30 13.97
C HIS A 50 -7.06 -1.84 14.20
N GLU A 51 -6.05 -1.32 13.49
CA GLU A 51 -5.65 0.09 13.55
C GLU A 51 -6.80 1.02 13.13
N VAL A 52 -7.47 0.72 12.01
CA VAL A 52 -8.66 1.49 11.57
C VAL A 52 -9.77 1.45 12.63
N VAL A 53 -10.03 0.28 13.24
CA VAL A 53 -11.05 0.16 14.29
C VAL A 53 -10.68 1.00 15.51
N ASP A 54 -9.42 1.01 15.90
CA ASP A 54 -8.95 1.76 17.06
C ASP A 54 -8.97 3.27 16.81
N ALA A 55 -8.58 3.73 15.61
CA ALA A 55 -8.72 5.12 15.19
C ALA A 55 -10.17 5.61 15.25
N ILE A 56 -11.13 4.80 14.75
CA ILE A 56 -12.57 5.10 14.86
C ILE A 56 -13.01 5.20 16.32
N ARG A 57 -12.57 4.29 17.18
CA ARG A 57 -12.96 4.27 18.61
C ARG A 57 -12.42 5.46 19.38
N ASN A 58 -11.23 5.91 19.01
CA ASN A 58 -10.56 7.03 19.65
C ASN A 58 -11.00 8.38 19.08
N GLY A 59 -11.72 8.40 17.95
CA GLY A 59 -12.09 9.62 17.24
C GLY A 59 -10.88 10.36 16.69
N ASP A 60 -9.84 9.62 16.30
CA ASP A 60 -8.60 10.16 15.75
C ASP A 60 -8.67 10.15 14.21
N ASP A 61 -9.18 11.24 13.65
CA ASP A 61 -9.31 11.40 12.21
C ASP A 61 -7.95 11.44 11.49
N LEU A 62 -6.87 11.81 12.19
CA LEU A 62 -5.52 11.82 11.60
C LEU A 62 -4.99 10.40 11.41
N GLU A 63 -5.27 9.51 12.36
CA GLU A 63 -4.92 8.09 12.26
C GLU A 63 -5.76 7.36 11.20
N LEU A 64 -6.95 7.86 10.88
CA LEU A 64 -7.77 7.33 9.77
C LEU A 64 -7.27 7.69 8.37
N GLU A 65 -6.52 8.78 8.24
CA GLU A 65 -6.04 9.31 6.96
C GLU A 65 -4.63 8.82 6.60
N SER A 66 -3.97 8.02 7.45
CA SER A 66 -2.61 7.49 7.25
C SER A 66 -2.52 6.49 6.11
#